data_AF-A0A953GSQ4-F1
#
_entry.id   AF-A0A953GSQ4-F1
#
_cell.length_a   1.000
_cell.length_b   1.000
_cell.length_c   1.000
_cell.angle_alpha   90.00
_cell.angle_beta   90.00
_cell.angle_gamma   90.00
#
_symmetry.space_group_name_H-M   'P 1'
#
loop_
_entity.id
_entity.type
_entity.pdbx_description
1 polymer ?
#
loop_
_entity_poly.entity_id
_entity_poly.type
_entity_poly.pdbx_seq_one_letter_code
_entity_poly.pdbx_strand_id
1 'polypeptide(L)'
;MASRREITEAAAALFRERGYHRTSMADIARRVGLLKGSLYYHIESKEEILFEILDGFIDLLIAKTEARAAAPAPDQVVRLEGMIADFLEIIRDYTNELTIFFNERRNLSGARWERINAKRARFGALLLDAIRAGQREGSLRADLDPTIVMLGMFGMVNWAIYWLKPEGRLSLSEIASILSRILFDGLRAPARPASPTRRRKTSPARAGSARRATRA
;
A
#
# COMPACT_ATOMS: atom_id res chain seq x y z
N MET A 1 23.81 -7.36 -29.36
CA MET A 1 24.38 -6.40 -28.39
C MET A 1 23.36 -6.23 -27.29
N ALA A 2 23.75 -6.24 -26.01
CA ALA A 2 22.79 -6.05 -24.94
C ALA A 2 22.20 -4.63 -25.01
N SER A 3 20.87 -4.54 -24.98
CA SER A 3 20.13 -3.29 -24.90
C SER A 3 20.30 -2.65 -23.52
N ARG A 4 20.06 -1.33 -23.44
CA ARG A 4 20.06 -0.59 -22.16
C ARG A 4 19.10 -1.21 -21.15
N ARG A 5 17.98 -1.76 -21.63
CA ARG A 5 16.99 -2.50 -20.83
C ARG A 5 17.54 -3.80 -20.25
N GLU A 6 18.22 -4.62 -21.05
CA GLU A 6 18.85 -5.86 -20.56
C GLU A 6 19.91 -5.57 -19.49
N ILE A 7 20.63 -4.44 -19.63
CA ILE A 7 21.61 -3.98 -18.63
C ILE A 7 20.92 -3.60 -17.31
N THR A 8 19.84 -2.81 -17.35
CA THR A 8 19.13 -2.40 -16.13
C THR A 8 18.44 -3.57 -15.44
N GLU A 9 17.84 -4.50 -16.20
CA GLU A 9 17.24 -5.73 -15.65
C GLU A 9 18.31 -6.62 -14.99
N ALA A 10 19.45 -6.84 -15.64
CA ALA A 10 20.56 -7.61 -15.07
C ALA A 10 21.15 -6.95 -13.81
N ALA A 11 21.27 -5.63 -13.81
CA ALA A 11 21.76 -4.89 -12.66
C ALA A 11 20.77 -4.91 -11.48
N ALA A 12 19.46 -4.78 -11.74
CA ALA A 12 18.43 -4.89 -10.71
C ALA A 12 18.49 -6.24 -10.01
N ALA A 13 18.65 -7.34 -10.77
CA ALA A 13 18.85 -8.67 -10.20
C ALA A 13 20.10 -8.75 -9.32
N LEU A 14 21.24 -8.24 -9.79
CA LEU A 14 22.49 -8.24 -9.00
C LEU A 14 22.40 -7.35 -7.75
N PHE A 15 21.74 -6.20 -7.83
CA PHE A 15 21.51 -5.32 -6.67
C PHE A 15 20.64 -6.01 -5.62
N ARG A 16 19.65 -6.79 -6.03
CA ARG A 16 18.84 -7.60 -5.10
C ARG A 16 19.67 -8.71 -4.45
N GLU A 17 20.40 -9.49 -5.25
CA GLU A 17 21.16 -10.65 -4.76
C GLU A 17 22.30 -10.24 -3.82
N ARG A 18 23.00 -9.15 -4.16
CA ARG A 18 24.28 -8.80 -3.53
C ARG A 18 24.27 -7.41 -2.91
N GLY A 19 23.26 -6.59 -3.08
CA GLY A 19 23.25 -5.19 -2.64
C GLY A 19 23.93 -4.26 -3.65
N TYR A 20 23.47 -3.00 -3.70
CA TYR A 20 23.98 -2.01 -4.65
C TYR A 20 25.49 -1.77 -4.53
N HIS A 21 26.00 -1.63 -3.29
CA HIS A 21 27.41 -1.31 -3.06
C HIS A 21 28.38 -2.43 -3.46
N ARG A 22 27.99 -3.70 -3.29
CA ARG A 22 28.84 -4.87 -3.59
C ARG A 22 28.81 -5.28 -5.06
N THR A 23 27.90 -4.72 -5.86
CA THR A 23 27.85 -4.95 -7.31
C THR A 23 28.69 -3.91 -8.04
N SER A 24 29.62 -4.36 -8.89
CA SER A 24 30.45 -3.50 -9.72
C SER A 24 29.94 -3.42 -11.17
N MET A 25 30.38 -2.41 -11.92
CA MET A 25 30.13 -2.33 -13.38
C MET A 25 30.67 -3.57 -14.12
N ALA A 26 31.76 -4.17 -13.64
CA ALA A 26 32.33 -5.38 -14.24
C ALA A 26 31.43 -6.61 -14.02
N ASP A 27 30.77 -6.71 -12.86
CA ASP A 27 29.82 -7.79 -12.59
C ASP A 27 28.58 -7.71 -13.47
N ILE A 28 28.07 -6.48 -13.67
CA ILE A 28 26.94 -6.22 -14.56
C ILE A 28 27.33 -6.57 -16.00
N ALA A 29 28.49 -6.09 -16.49
CA ALA A 29 28.99 -6.41 -17.83
C ALA A 29 29.09 -7.93 -18.04
N ARG A 30 29.69 -8.65 -17.07
CA ARG A 30 29.81 -10.11 -17.11
C ARG A 30 28.44 -10.80 -17.17
N ARG A 31 27.45 -10.29 -16.42
CA ARG A 31 26.09 -10.84 -16.37
C ARG A 31 25.37 -10.74 -17.72
N VAL A 32 25.62 -9.68 -18.49
CA VAL A 32 25.03 -9.47 -19.83
C VAL A 32 25.94 -9.91 -20.97
N GLY A 33 27.04 -10.61 -20.69
CA GLY A 33 27.98 -11.09 -21.71
C GLY A 33 28.76 -9.99 -22.44
N LEU A 34 28.93 -8.83 -21.82
CA LEU A 34 29.70 -7.70 -22.34
C LEU A 34 31.06 -7.56 -21.66
N LEU A 35 32.01 -6.96 -22.38
CA LEU A 35 33.22 -6.42 -21.76
C LEU A 35 32.86 -5.13 -20.99
N LYS A 36 33.61 -4.83 -19.92
CA LYS A 36 33.41 -3.62 -19.12
C LYS A 36 33.47 -2.34 -19.97
N GLY A 37 34.41 -2.26 -20.91
CA GLY A 37 34.50 -1.14 -21.85
C GLY A 37 33.26 -1.02 -22.74
N SER A 38 32.74 -2.14 -23.25
CA SER A 38 31.50 -2.18 -24.03
C SER A 38 30.29 -1.70 -23.25
N LEU A 39 30.20 -2.00 -21.95
CA LEU A 39 29.11 -1.53 -21.08
C LEU A 39 29.08 0.01 -20.97
N TYR A 40 30.25 0.64 -20.89
CA TYR A 40 30.34 2.11 -20.76
C TYR A 40 29.86 2.88 -22.00
N TYR A 41 29.77 2.23 -23.17
CA TYR A 41 29.12 2.83 -24.33
C TYR A 41 27.61 2.96 -24.18
N HIS A 42 27.00 2.15 -23.31
CA HIS A 42 25.55 2.17 -23.08
C HIS A 42 25.17 3.02 -21.86
N ILE A 43 26.00 3.01 -20.81
CA ILE A 43 25.72 3.59 -19.50
C ILE A 43 27.02 4.10 -18.86
N GLU A 44 26.99 5.32 -18.36
CA GLU A 44 28.14 6.04 -17.82
C GLU A 44 28.52 5.58 -16.42
N SER A 45 27.54 5.18 -15.61
CA SER A 45 27.80 4.89 -14.19
C SER A 45 26.79 3.94 -13.56
N LYS A 46 27.18 3.34 -12.42
CA LYS A 46 26.28 2.54 -11.60
C LYS A 46 25.13 3.36 -11.00
N GLU A 47 25.35 4.66 -10.76
CA GLU A 47 24.30 5.59 -10.32
C GLU A 47 23.27 5.83 -11.43
N GLU A 48 23.71 5.94 -12.69
CA GLU A 48 22.79 6.05 -13.83
C GLU A 48 21.88 4.82 -13.96
N ILE A 49 22.45 3.62 -13.81
CA ILE A 49 21.67 2.36 -13.79
C ILE A 49 20.61 2.40 -12.68
N LEU A 50 21.02 2.77 -11.46
CA LEU A 50 20.10 2.89 -10.34
C LEU A 50 19.00 3.91 -10.64
N PHE A 51 19.36 5.06 -11.19
CA PHE A 51 18.42 6.09 -11.59
C PHE A 51 17.40 5.54 -12.59
N GLU A 52 17.83 4.87 -13.66
CA GLU A 52 16.90 4.31 -14.66
C GLU A 52 15.94 3.28 -14.09
N ILE A 53 16.43 2.39 -13.23
CA ILE A 53 15.60 1.39 -12.54
C ILE A 53 14.50 2.10 -11.73
N LEU A 54 14.88 3.12 -10.94
CA LEU A 54 13.94 3.85 -10.09
C LEU A 54 13.02 4.78 -10.90
N ASP A 55 13.52 5.43 -11.95
CA ASP A 55 12.77 6.38 -12.78
C ASP A 55 11.64 5.65 -13.52
N GLY A 56 11.94 4.49 -14.11
CA GLY A 56 10.97 3.63 -14.79
C GLY A 56 9.98 2.98 -13.82
N PHE A 57 10.44 2.54 -12.64
CA PHE A 57 9.55 1.98 -11.62
C PHE A 57 8.51 3.00 -11.14
N ILE A 58 8.94 4.24 -10.85
CA ILE A 58 8.00 5.28 -10.39
C ILE A 58 7.07 5.73 -11.51
N ASP A 59 7.52 5.73 -12.78
CA ASP A 59 6.63 5.99 -13.91
C ASP A 59 5.51 4.96 -14.01
N LEU A 60 5.82 3.67 -13.82
CA LEU A 60 4.81 2.61 -13.77
C LEU A 60 3.80 2.83 -12.64
N LEU A 61 4.30 3.20 -11.45
CA LEU A 61 3.45 3.49 -10.28
C LEU A 61 2.52 4.68 -10.54
N ILE A 62 3.04 5.78 -11.09
CA ILE A 62 2.26 6.96 -11.47
C ILE A 62 1.22 6.59 -12.52
N ALA A 63 1.62 5.93 -13.61
CA ALA A 63 0.73 5.58 -14.71
C ALA A 63 -0.43 4.69 -14.24
N LYS A 64 -0.16 3.69 -13.39
CA LYS A 64 -1.21 2.83 -12.82
C LYS A 64 -2.17 3.62 -11.93
N THR A 65 -1.64 4.55 -11.12
CA THR A 65 -2.45 5.41 -10.25
C THR A 65 -3.30 6.40 -11.05
N GLU A 66 -2.76 6.98 -12.11
CA GLU A 66 -3.49 7.89 -13.01
C GLU A 66 -4.60 7.15 -13.77
N ALA A 67 -4.31 5.95 -14.29
CA ALA A 67 -5.32 5.10 -14.91
C ALA A 67 -6.45 4.76 -13.92
N ARG A 68 -6.11 4.41 -12.67
CA ARG A 68 -7.09 4.18 -11.61
C ARG A 68 -7.87 5.44 -11.26
N ALA A 69 -7.23 6.61 -11.26
CA ALA A 69 -7.88 7.90 -11.00
C ALA A 69 -8.86 8.32 -12.11
N ALA A 70 -8.56 7.96 -13.37
CA ALA A 70 -9.40 8.26 -14.53
C ALA A 70 -10.55 7.25 -14.72
N ALA A 71 -10.42 6.03 -14.21
CA ALA A 71 -11.44 4.99 -14.36
C ALA A 71 -12.77 5.37 -13.65
N PRO A 72 -13.94 4.93 -14.14
CA PRO A 72 -15.19 5.07 -13.39
C PRO A 72 -15.12 4.33 -12.04
N ALA A 73 -15.66 4.95 -10.99
CA ALA A 73 -15.86 4.34 -9.68
C ALA A 73 -17.14 4.91 -9.06
N PRO A 74 -17.87 4.14 -8.23
CA PRO A 74 -19.07 4.64 -7.54
C PRO A 74 -18.79 5.86 -6.65
N ASP A 75 -17.64 5.84 -5.96
CA ASP A 75 -17.15 6.91 -5.09
C ASP A 75 -15.62 6.84 -4.95
N GLN A 76 -15.03 7.75 -4.19
CA GLN A 76 -13.60 7.82 -3.92
C GLN A 76 -13.11 6.74 -2.94
N VAL A 77 -13.96 6.17 -2.09
CA VAL A 77 -13.59 5.05 -1.22
C VAL A 77 -13.28 3.82 -2.07
N VAL A 78 -14.17 3.46 -3.00
CA VAL A 78 -13.96 2.36 -3.95
C VAL A 78 -12.74 2.62 -4.83
N ARG A 79 -12.52 3.88 -5.23
CA ARG A 79 -11.33 4.25 -6.00
C ARG A 79 -10.03 4.05 -5.22
N LEU A 80 -9.99 4.51 -3.96
CA LEU A 80 -8.84 4.36 -3.08
C LEU A 80 -8.57 2.89 -2.75
N GLU A 81 -9.62 2.08 -2.53
CA GLU A 81 -9.48 0.63 -2.39
C GLU A 81 -8.83 0.00 -3.63
N GLY A 82 -9.25 0.42 -4.83
CA GLY A 82 -8.62 0.02 -6.09
C GLY A 82 -7.15 0.45 -6.19
N MET A 83 -6.80 1.65 -5.74
CA MET A 83 -5.40 2.11 -5.68
C MET A 83 -4.56 1.29 -4.69
N ILE A 84 -5.14 0.88 -3.56
CA ILE A 84 -4.48 -0.03 -2.61
C ILE A 84 -4.24 -1.40 -3.26
N ALA A 85 -5.25 -1.98 -3.91
CA ALA A 85 -5.10 -3.25 -4.62
C ALA A 85 -4.02 -3.18 -5.71
N ASP A 86 -4.04 -2.12 -6.51
CA ASP A 86 -3.03 -1.87 -7.55
C ASP A 86 -1.62 -1.82 -6.97
N PHE A 87 -1.46 -1.21 -5.80
CA PHE A 87 -0.18 -1.13 -5.10
C PHE A 87 0.27 -2.47 -4.52
N LEU A 88 -0.65 -3.27 -3.96
CA LEU A 88 -0.33 -4.62 -3.49
C LEU A 88 0.12 -5.53 -4.65
N GLU A 89 -0.46 -5.38 -5.84
CA GLU A 89 0.02 -6.05 -7.06
C GLU A 89 1.44 -5.59 -7.43
N ILE A 90 1.72 -4.28 -7.31
CA ILE A 90 3.07 -3.77 -7.53
C ILE A 90 4.05 -4.37 -6.52
N ILE A 91 3.67 -4.52 -5.25
CA ILE A 91 4.50 -5.19 -4.24
C ILE A 91 4.82 -6.63 -4.64
N ARG A 92 3.82 -7.37 -5.14
CA ARG A 92 3.99 -8.75 -5.62
C ARG A 92 4.94 -8.82 -6.82
N ASP A 93 4.72 -7.99 -7.83
CA ASP A 93 5.37 -8.14 -9.13
C ASP A 93 6.74 -7.43 -9.20
N TYR A 94 6.93 -6.39 -8.39
CA TYR A 94 8.11 -5.50 -8.40
C TYR A 94 8.79 -5.41 -7.03
N THR A 95 8.80 -6.51 -6.27
CA THR A 95 9.45 -6.56 -4.96
C THR A 95 10.92 -6.12 -5.02
N ASN A 96 11.61 -6.40 -6.12
CA ASN A 96 13.03 -6.05 -6.31
C ASN A 96 13.22 -4.54 -6.39
N GLU A 97 12.48 -3.89 -7.27
CA GLU A 97 12.52 -2.45 -7.53
C GLU A 97 12.11 -1.68 -6.29
N LEU A 98 11.08 -2.14 -5.57
CA LEU A 98 10.67 -1.57 -4.29
C LEU A 98 11.77 -1.68 -3.23
N THR A 99 12.38 -2.87 -3.10
CA THR A 99 13.47 -3.07 -2.13
C THR A 99 14.66 -2.16 -2.45
N ILE A 100 15.05 -2.06 -3.72
CA ILE A 100 16.11 -1.15 -4.19
C ILE A 100 15.72 0.30 -3.91
N PHE A 101 14.48 0.69 -4.19
CA PHE A 101 13.98 2.03 -3.93
C PHE A 101 14.07 2.41 -2.44
N PHE A 102 13.64 1.55 -1.53
CA PHE A 102 13.68 1.85 -0.10
C PHE A 102 15.10 1.90 0.47
N ASN A 103 15.99 1.02 0.00
CA ASN A 103 17.34 0.88 0.57
C ASN A 103 18.39 1.78 -0.09
N GLU A 104 18.25 2.02 -1.40
CA GLU A 104 19.35 2.51 -2.23
C GLU A 104 19.09 3.88 -2.86
N ARG A 105 17.86 4.42 -2.80
CA ARG A 105 17.57 5.77 -3.34
C ARG A 105 18.49 6.87 -2.80
N ARG A 106 19.04 6.69 -1.60
CA ARG A 106 20.02 7.58 -0.95
C ARG A 106 21.34 7.69 -1.71
N ASN A 107 21.60 6.77 -2.64
CA ASN A 107 22.78 6.79 -3.51
C ASN A 107 22.56 7.63 -4.77
N LEU A 108 21.36 8.16 -5.00
CA LEU A 108 21.12 9.16 -6.04
C LEU A 108 21.46 10.55 -5.52
N SER A 109 22.07 11.35 -6.39
CA SER A 109 22.51 12.71 -6.09
C SER A 109 22.09 13.72 -7.17
N GLY A 110 22.15 15.01 -6.83
CA GLY A 110 21.87 16.12 -7.74
C GLY A 110 20.55 15.97 -8.52
N ALA A 111 20.60 16.25 -9.83
CA ALA A 111 19.44 16.24 -10.71
C ALA A 111 18.70 14.88 -10.77
N ARG A 112 19.40 13.75 -10.59
CA ARG A 112 18.78 12.42 -10.57
C ARG A 112 17.86 12.26 -9.36
N TRP A 113 18.33 12.68 -8.19
CA TRP A 113 17.52 12.64 -6.97
C TRP A 113 16.34 13.61 -7.03
N GLU A 114 16.56 14.83 -7.52
CA GLU A 114 15.50 15.83 -7.68
C GLU A 114 14.37 15.32 -8.58
N ARG A 115 14.71 14.68 -9.71
CA ARG A 115 13.73 14.07 -10.61
C ARG A 115 12.93 12.95 -9.94
N ILE A 116 13.60 12.06 -9.22
CA ILE A 116 12.92 11.00 -8.46
C ILE A 116 11.99 11.59 -7.39
N ASN A 117 12.43 12.63 -6.68
CA ASN A 117 11.59 13.30 -5.69
C ASN A 117 10.38 14.00 -6.30
N ALA A 118 10.53 14.66 -7.43
CA ALA A 118 9.41 15.28 -8.14
C ALA A 118 8.35 14.23 -8.53
N LYS A 119 8.78 13.08 -9.05
CA LYS A 119 7.87 11.97 -9.36
C LYS A 119 7.18 11.40 -8.12
N ARG A 120 7.91 11.21 -7.01
CA ARG A 120 7.32 10.79 -5.72
C ARG A 120 6.27 11.79 -5.23
N ALA A 121 6.53 13.08 -5.36
CA ALA A 121 5.58 14.12 -5.00
C ALA A 121 4.32 14.06 -5.87
N ARG A 122 4.46 13.85 -7.19
CA ARG A 122 3.32 13.64 -8.10
C ARG A 122 2.48 12.43 -7.69
N PHE A 123 3.12 11.29 -7.41
CA PHE A 123 2.41 10.11 -6.95
C PHE A 123 1.63 10.36 -5.64
N GLY A 124 2.26 11.02 -4.66
CA GLY A 124 1.57 11.42 -3.43
C GLY A 124 0.40 12.39 -3.68
N ALA A 125 0.55 13.33 -4.60
CA ALA A 125 -0.50 14.29 -4.95
C ALA A 125 -1.75 13.59 -5.51
N LEU A 126 -1.59 12.56 -6.35
CA LEU A 126 -2.73 11.79 -6.90
C LEU A 126 -3.58 11.16 -5.80
N LEU A 127 -2.93 10.57 -4.78
CA LEU A 127 -3.63 9.96 -3.64
C LEU A 127 -4.28 11.03 -2.76
N LEU A 128 -3.57 12.14 -2.51
CA LEU A 128 -4.09 13.26 -1.74
C LEU A 128 -5.32 13.87 -2.42
N ASP A 129 -5.31 14.00 -3.74
CA ASP A 129 -6.42 14.55 -4.51
C ASP A 129 -7.64 13.63 -4.49
N ALA A 130 -7.46 12.31 -4.53
CA ALA A 130 -8.54 11.34 -4.35
C ALA A 130 -9.16 11.43 -2.94
N ILE A 131 -8.33 11.56 -1.89
CA ILE A 131 -8.81 11.76 -0.52
C ILE A 131 -9.61 13.06 -0.40
N ARG A 132 -9.07 14.17 -0.92
CA ARG A 132 -9.77 15.47 -0.93
C ARG A 132 -11.06 15.42 -1.72
N ALA A 133 -11.09 14.71 -2.85
CA ALA A 133 -12.30 14.49 -3.62
C ALA A 133 -13.34 13.73 -2.80
N GLY A 134 -12.94 12.69 -2.07
CA GLY A 134 -13.83 11.91 -1.22
C GLY A 134 -14.43 12.73 -0.09
N GLN A 135 -13.63 13.65 0.48
CA GLN A 135 -14.12 14.59 1.48
C GLN A 135 -15.12 15.60 0.90
N ARG A 136 -14.91 16.07 -0.33
CA ARG A 136 -15.83 17.00 -1.01
C ARG A 136 -17.15 16.35 -1.40
N GLU A 137 -17.13 15.11 -1.87
CA GLU A 137 -18.34 14.37 -2.29
C GLU A 137 -19.06 13.69 -1.12
N GLY A 138 -18.45 13.66 0.07
CA GLY A 138 -19.04 13.12 1.30
C GLY A 138 -18.82 11.62 1.54
N SER A 139 -18.07 10.93 0.68
CA SER A 139 -17.69 9.52 0.87
C SER A 139 -16.60 9.34 1.93
N LEU A 140 -15.83 10.39 2.23
CA LEU A 140 -14.87 10.46 3.33
C LEU A 140 -15.20 11.57 4.32
N ARG A 141 -14.86 11.36 5.58
CA ARG A 141 -15.06 12.36 6.63
C ARG A 141 -14.19 13.61 6.42
N ALA A 142 -14.83 14.78 6.42
CA ALA A 142 -14.19 16.06 6.13
C ALA A 142 -13.50 16.70 7.35
N ASP A 143 -13.65 16.14 8.54
CA ASP A 143 -13.05 16.66 9.78
C ASP A 143 -11.62 16.15 10.04
N LEU A 144 -11.09 15.28 9.18
CA LEU A 144 -9.70 14.82 9.24
C LEU A 144 -8.82 15.60 8.26
N ASP A 145 -7.57 15.85 8.65
CA ASP A 145 -6.58 16.39 7.74
C ASP A 145 -6.24 15.37 6.62
N PRO A 146 -6.42 15.72 5.33
CA PRO A 146 -6.25 14.78 4.24
C PRO A 146 -4.79 14.32 4.06
N THR A 147 -3.82 15.15 4.48
CA THR A 147 -2.40 14.78 4.43
C THR A 147 -2.08 13.72 5.48
N ILE A 148 -2.62 13.86 6.70
CA ILE A 148 -2.47 12.83 7.74
C ILE A 148 -3.16 11.52 7.33
N VAL A 149 -4.35 11.59 6.73
CA VAL A 149 -5.03 10.39 6.18
C VAL A 149 -4.17 9.72 5.11
N MET A 150 -3.63 10.48 4.16
CA MET A 150 -2.74 9.96 3.11
C MET A 150 -1.47 9.31 3.72
N LEU A 151 -0.84 9.96 4.69
CA LEU A 151 0.35 9.42 5.37
C LEU A 151 0.02 8.13 6.15
N GLY A 152 -1.13 8.06 6.80
CA GLY A 152 -1.61 6.87 7.49
C GLY A 152 -1.87 5.71 6.54
N MET A 153 -2.54 5.97 5.41
CA MET A 153 -2.73 5.01 4.33
C MET A 153 -1.37 4.51 3.81
N PHE A 154 -0.44 5.41 3.53
CA PHE A 154 0.91 5.04 3.10
C PHE A 154 1.63 4.16 4.11
N GLY A 155 1.58 4.50 5.40
CA GLY A 155 2.22 3.71 6.45
C GLY A 155 1.68 2.28 6.49
N MET A 156 0.36 2.12 6.44
CA MET A 156 -0.30 0.83 6.46
C MET A 156 0.04 -0.02 5.22
N VAL A 157 -0.04 0.58 4.04
CA VAL A 157 0.11 -0.13 2.77
C VAL A 157 1.59 -0.41 2.45
N ASN A 158 2.50 0.55 2.66
CA ASN A 158 3.93 0.32 2.41
C ASN A 158 4.52 -0.77 3.32
N TRP A 159 4.00 -0.91 4.54
CA TRP A 159 4.46 -1.97 5.44
C TRP A 159 4.19 -3.38 4.89
N ALA A 160 3.24 -3.52 3.95
CA ALA A 160 2.96 -4.79 3.27
C ALA A 160 4.17 -5.40 2.56
N ILE A 161 5.17 -4.61 2.18
CA ILE A 161 6.42 -5.11 1.58
C ILE A 161 7.11 -6.15 2.46
N TYR A 162 6.96 -6.06 3.79
CA TYR A 162 7.63 -6.97 4.73
C TYR A 162 6.83 -8.23 5.09
N TRP A 163 5.52 -8.25 4.84
CA TRP A 163 4.65 -9.36 5.28
C TRP A 163 3.76 -9.96 4.20
N LEU A 164 3.58 -9.29 3.06
CA LEU A 164 2.76 -9.79 1.96
C LEU A 164 3.40 -11.06 1.37
N LYS A 165 2.58 -12.11 1.26
CA LYS A 165 2.96 -13.38 0.62
C LYS A 165 2.06 -13.58 -0.59
N PRO A 166 2.61 -13.70 -1.82
CA PRO A 166 1.79 -13.83 -3.03
C PRO A 166 0.85 -15.04 -3.00
N GLU A 167 1.33 -16.18 -2.50
CA GLU A 167 0.56 -17.42 -2.32
C GLU A 167 -0.04 -17.53 -0.90
N GLY A 168 -0.43 -16.40 -0.33
CA GLY A 168 -1.06 -16.34 0.99
C GLY A 168 -2.49 -16.90 1.02
N ARG A 169 -3.04 -17.03 2.23
CA ARG A 169 -4.44 -17.46 2.44
C ARG A 169 -5.47 -16.50 1.83
N LEU A 170 -5.11 -15.23 1.68
CA LEU A 170 -5.98 -14.17 1.17
C LEU A 170 -5.42 -13.67 -0.16
N SER A 171 -6.31 -13.43 -1.11
CA SER A 171 -6.00 -12.73 -2.35
C SER A 171 -5.65 -11.25 -2.09
N LEU A 172 -4.95 -10.63 -3.04
CA LEU A 172 -4.60 -9.20 -2.93
C LEU A 172 -5.83 -8.29 -2.82
N SER A 173 -6.93 -8.65 -3.49
CA SER A 173 -8.20 -7.93 -3.41
C SER A 173 -8.83 -8.05 -2.02
N GLU A 174 -8.82 -9.25 -1.41
CA GLU A 174 -9.30 -9.43 -0.03
C GLU A 174 -8.46 -8.64 0.98
N ILE A 175 -7.14 -8.61 0.79
CA ILE A 175 -6.24 -7.81 1.62
C ILE A 175 -6.54 -6.32 1.45
N ALA A 176 -6.66 -5.82 0.21
CA ALA A 176 -7.00 -4.43 -0.07
C ALA A 176 -8.32 -4.02 0.58
N SER A 177 -9.34 -4.88 0.47
CA SER A 177 -10.65 -4.65 1.10
C SER A 177 -10.55 -4.58 2.63
N ILE A 178 -9.76 -5.46 3.26
CA ILE A 178 -9.52 -5.40 4.72
C ILE A 178 -8.81 -4.10 5.10
N LEU A 179 -7.75 -3.71 4.40
CA LEU A 179 -7.02 -2.46 4.68
C LEU A 179 -7.91 -1.23 4.48
N SER A 180 -8.70 -1.22 3.41
CA SER A 180 -9.71 -0.19 3.09
C SER A 180 -10.72 -0.05 4.23
N ARG A 181 -11.31 -1.15 4.70
CA ARG A 181 -12.24 -1.14 5.84
C ARG A 181 -11.59 -0.62 7.12
N ILE A 182 -10.34 -1.00 7.41
CA ILE A 182 -9.62 -0.47 8.57
C ILE A 182 -9.42 1.05 8.46
N LEU A 183 -9.09 1.54 7.26
CA LEU A 183 -8.85 2.97 7.00
C LEU A 183 -10.14 3.80 7.07
N PHE A 184 -11.22 3.30 6.47
CA PHE A 184 -12.42 4.10 6.22
C PHE A 184 -13.58 3.78 7.19
N ASP A 185 -13.69 2.54 7.69
CA ASP A 185 -14.69 2.13 8.68
C ASP A 185 -14.12 2.05 10.11
N GLY A 186 -12.81 1.83 10.24
CA GLY A 186 -12.12 1.63 11.52
C GLY A 186 -12.20 0.20 12.07
N LEU A 187 -11.53 -0.03 13.22
CA LEU A 187 -11.45 -1.35 13.88
C LEU A 187 -12.51 -1.58 14.98
N ARG A 188 -13.32 -0.56 15.30
CA ARG A 188 -14.28 -0.67 16.40
C ARG A 188 -15.40 -1.63 16.00
N ALA A 189 -15.56 -2.70 16.77
CA ALA A 189 -16.68 -3.61 16.58
C ALA A 189 -18.01 -2.86 16.74
N PRO A 190 -19.04 -3.18 15.93
CA PRO A 190 -20.39 -2.69 16.18
C PRO A 190 -20.77 -2.99 17.63
N ALA A 191 -21.34 -2.01 18.34
CA ALA A 191 -21.77 -2.22 19.71
C ALA A 191 -22.66 -3.47 19.75
N ARG A 192 -22.24 -4.48 20.51
CA ARG A 192 -23.02 -5.72 20.65
C ARG A 192 -24.39 -5.30 21.18
N PRO A 193 -25.50 -5.58 20.47
CA PRO A 193 -26.81 -5.19 20.96
C PRO A 193 -26.98 -5.78 22.36
N ALA A 194 -27.34 -4.92 23.32
CA ALA A 194 -27.56 -5.33 24.70
C ALA A 194 -28.50 -6.54 24.67
N SER A 195 -28.02 -7.69 25.17
CA SER A 195 -28.84 -8.89 25.21
C SER A 195 -30.15 -8.55 25.92
N PRO A 196 -31.33 -8.89 25.35
CA PRO A 196 -32.59 -8.53 25.97
C PRO A 196 -32.60 -9.13 27.37
N THR A 197 -32.62 -8.25 28.37
CA THR A 197 -32.65 -8.60 29.79
C THR A 197 -33.81 -9.58 29.95
N ARG A 198 -33.49 -10.85 30.16
CA ARG A 198 -34.47 -11.92 30.32
C ARG A 198 -35.33 -11.54 31.53
N ARG A 199 -36.49 -10.92 31.29
CA ARG A 199 -37.48 -10.60 32.33
C ARG A 199 -37.74 -11.90 33.08
N ARG A 200 -37.26 -11.99 34.33
CA ARG A 200 -37.68 -13.04 35.26
C ARG A 200 -39.20 -12.94 35.33
N LYS A 201 -39.90 -13.96 34.81
CA LYS A 201 -41.32 -14.15 35.09
C LYS A 201 -41.45 -14.27 36.60
N THR A 202 -41.96 -13.24 37.26
CA THR A 202 -42.45 -13.33 38.64
C THR A 202 -43.66 -14.24 38.62
N SER A 203 -43.52 -15.41 39.25
CA SER A 203 -44.60 -16.37 39.45
C SER A 203 -45.72 -15.74 40.28
N PRO A 204 -47.01 -15.96 39.99
CA PRO A 204 -48.08 -15.38 40.79
C PRO A 204 -48.18 -16.06 42.16
N ALA A 205 -48.40 -15.25 43.19
CA ALA A 205 -48.57 -15.66 44.58
C ALA A 205 -49.77 -16.61 44.76
N ARG A 206 -49.58 -17.69 45.52
CA ARG A 206 -50.67 -18.52 46.03
C ARG A 206 -51.49 -17.70 47.04
N ALA A 207 -52.78 -17.52 46.74
CA ALA A 207 -53.76 -16.99 47.67
C ALA A 207 -53.94 -17.96 48.86
N GLY A 208 -53.59 -17.52 50.06
CA GLY A 208 -53.85 -18.21 51.31
C GLY A 208 -55.26 -17.93 51.80
N SER A 209 -56.00 -19.00 52.11
CA SER A 209 -57.40 -19.01 52.52
C SER A 209 -57.68 -18.28 53.83
N ALA A 210 -58.87 -17.67 53.88
CA ALA A 210 -59.50 -17.12 55.06
C ALA A 210 -59.56 -18.09 56.25
N ARG A 211 -59.39 -17.55 57.47
CA ARG A 211 -60.06 -18.02 58.69
C ARG A 211 -60.27 -16.85 59.66
N ARG A 212 -61.53 -16.43 59.78
CA ARG A 212 -62.08 -15.69 60.93
C ARG A 212 -62.58 -16.73 61.95
N ALA A 213 -62.11 -16.65 63.19
CA ALA A 213 -62.86 -17.03 64.41
C ALA A 213 -62.11 -16.45 65.64
N THR A 214 -62.58 -15.35 66.26
CA THR A 214 -63.46 -15.26 67.46
C THR A 214 -62.74 -15.44 68.81
N ARG A 215 -62.78 -14.36 69.64
CA ARG A 215 -62.75 -14.27 71.13
C ARG A 215 -61.53 -14.86 71.87
N ALA A 216 -61.05 -14.30 72.99
CA ALA A 216 -61.59 -13.34 73.96
C ALA A 216 -60.45 -12.45 74.50
#